data_AF-A0A6P0I6D4-F1
#
_entry.id   AF-A0A6P0I6D4-F1
#
_cell.length_a   1.000
_cell.length_b   1.000
_cell.length_c   1.000
_cell.angle_alpha   90.00
_cell.angle_beta   90.00
_cell.angle_gamma   90.00
#
_symmetry.space_group_name_H-M   'P 1'
#
loop_
_entity.id
_entity.type
_entity.pdbx_description
1 polymer ?
#
loop_
_entity_poly.entity_id
_entity_poly.type
_entity_poly.pdbx_seq_one_letter_code
_entity_poly.pdbx_strand_id
1 'polypeptide(L)'
;MVVSSANTQSFVKLIEYLNCDNLDSDRLLISTDISWNIYENLLNYLGNSPYFKVIYHQGILQIMSPSSRHEIYKKMLGMLVENYCLETGIRFYPLGSTTLKSQEKLKGIEPDQCYCIGSKKNIPDLAIEVVITSGGIQTLEIYQGLGVSEVWFWQNGE
;
A
#
# COMPACT_ATOMS: atom_id res chain seq x y z
N MET A 1 16.65 2.21 -7.17
CA MET A 1 17.34 1.50 -8.28
C MET A 1 16.26 1.13 -9.29
N VAL A 2 16.40 1.54 -10.55
CA VAL A 2 15.45 1.19 -11.63
C VAL A 2 15.96 -0.06 -12.32
N VAL A 3 15.21 -1.16 -12.28
CA VAL A 3 15.59 -2.43 -12.91
C VAL A 3 14.63 -2.70 -14.05
N SER A 4 15.17 -2.83 -15.28
CA SER A 4 14.42 -3.12 -16.50
C SER A 4 14.37 -4.64 -16.73
N SER A 5 13.16 -5.18 -16.98
CA SER A 5 12.82 -6.58 -17.29
C SER A 5 13.24 -7.63 -16.23
N ALA A 6 12.30 -8.00 -15.35
CA ALA A 6 12.55 -9.01 -14.31
C ALA A 6 12.18 -10.43 -14.78
N ASN A 7 13.17 -11.30 -14.89
CA ASN A 7 12.99 -12.76 -14.88
C ASN A 7 12.91 -13.25 -13.42
N THR A 8 12.40 -14.46 -13.16
CA THR A 8 12.13 -15.00 -11.81
C THR A 8 13.33 -14.93 -10.84
N GLN A 9 14.55 -14.99 -11.37
CA GLN A 9 15.80 -14.90 -10.60
C GLN A 9 16.10 -13.48 -10.08
N SER A 10 15.53 -12.45 -10.71
CA SER A 10 15.60 -11.06 -10.25
C SER A 10 14.76 -10.83 -8.98
N PHE A 11 13.71 -11.63 -8.76
CA PHE A 11 12.84 -11.51 -7.58
C PHE A 11 13.48 -12.04 -6.29
N VAL A 12 14.32 -13.09 -6.38
CA VAL A 12 15.08 -13.60 -5.22
C VAL A 12 16.08 -12.55 -4.71
N LYS A 13 16.82 -11.90 -5.62
CA LYS A 13 17.69 -10.76 -5.29
C LYS A 13 16.91 -9.57 -4.74
N LEU A 14 15.66 -9.38 -5.16
CA LEU A 14 14.77 -8.34 -4.67
C LEU A 14 14.44 -8.56 -3.19
N ILE A 15 14.10 -9.80 -2.82
CA ILE A 15 13.80 -10.18 -1.43
C ILE A 15 15.06 -10.04 -0.57
N GLU A 16 16.23 -10.45 -1.06
CA GLU A 16 17.51 -10.27 -0.35
C GLU A 16 17.86 -8.78 -0.13
N TYR A 17 17.61 -7.91 -1.13
CA TYR A 17 17.85 -6.47 -1.02
C TYR A 17 16.89 -5.78 -0.03
N LEU A 18 15.67 -6.32 0.13
CA LEU A 18 14.67 -5.75 1.02
C LEU A 18 14.71 -6.35 2.44
N ASN A 19 15.26 -7.56 2.64
CA ASN A 19 15.35 -8.29 3.92
C ASN A 19 16.45 -7.81 4.88
N CYS A 20 16.65 -6.51 5.06
CA CYS A 20 17.46 -6.04 6.20
C CYS A 20 16.56 -5.34 7.21
N ASP A 21 16.68 -5.69 8.48
CA ASP A 21 16.08 -4.97 9.60
C ASP A 21 16.43 -3.48 9.51
N ASN A 22 15.50 -2.67 9.01
CA ASN A 22 15.63 -1.22 8.93
C ASN A 22 14.57 -0.57 9.80
N LEU A 23 15.03 0.07 10.87
CA LEU A 23 14.15 0.73 11.82
C LEU A 23 13.65 2.08 11.30
N ASP A 24 14.43 2.76 10.47
CA ASP A 24 14.25 4.20 10.25
C ASP A 24 13.53 4.56 8.95
N SER A 25 13.67 3.80 7.87
CA SER A 25 13.16 4.21 6.55
C SER A 25 12.67 3.06 5.69
N ASP A 26 11.61 3.35 4.92
CA ASP A 26 11.06 2.39 3.98
C ASP A 26 11.99 2.22 2.79
N ARG A 27 12.09 0.99 2.29
CA ARG A 27 12.86 0.70 1.07
C ARG A 27 11.92 0.63 -0.11
N LEU A 28 12.22 1.43 -1.13
CA LEU A 28 11.41 1.54 -2.35
C LEU A 28 12.16 0.99 -3.55
N LEU A 29 11.49 0.13 -4.30
CA LEU A 29 11.90 -0.29 -5.63
C LEU A 29 10.81 0.08 -6.63
N ILE A 30 11.20 0.76 -7.70
CA ILE A 30 10.30 1.20 -8.77
C ILE A 30 10.78 0.63 -10.09
N SER A 31 9.88 0.01 -10.84
CA SER A 31 10.12 -0.55 -12.16
C SER A 31 9.03 -0.07 -13.12
N THR A 32 9.40 0.24 -14.35
CA THR A 32 8.51 0.71 -15.42
C THR A 32 8.26 -0.39 -16.44
N ASP A 33 7.33 -0.15 -17.35
CA ASP A 33 7.00 -1.05 -18.46
C ASP A 33 6.52 -2.45 -18.00
N ILE A 34 5.90 -2.49 -16.82
CA ILE A 34 5.35 -3.71 -16.22
C ILE A 34 3.90 -3.90 -16.68
N SER A 35 3.61 -5.01 -17.35
CA SER A 35 2.23 -5.33 -17.75
C SER A 35 1.36 -5.70 -16.55
N TRP A 36 0.05 -5.51 -16.68
CA TRP A 36 -0.93 -5.91 -15.67
C TRP A 36 -0.79 -7.39 -15.27
N ASN A 37 -0.54 -8.27 -16.24
CA ASN A 37 -0.37 -9.70 -15.99
C ASN A 37 0.87 -10.00 -15.12
N ILE A 38 1.96 -9.26 -15.29
CA ILE A 38 3.14 -9.39 -14.43
C ILE A 38 2.81 -8.93 -13.01
N TYR A 39 2.09 -7.82 -12.86
CA TYR A 39 1.61 -7.33 -11.55
C TYR A 39 0.73 -8.36 -10.83
N GLU A 40 -0.27 -8.92 -11.51
CA GLU A 40 -1.15 -9.96 -10.93
C GLU A 40 -0.37 -11.22 -10.55
N ASN A 41 0.55 -11.69 -11.41
CA ASN A 41 1.39 -12.85 -11.10
C ASN A 41 2.28 -12.60 -9.89
N LEU A 42 2.81 -11.38 -9.74
CA LEU A 42 3.59 -11.00 -8.58
C LEU A 42 2.74 -10.99 -7.30
N LEU A 43 1.55 -10.40 -7.34
CA LEU A 43 0.63 -10.43 -6.19
C LEU A 43 0.30 -11.88 -5.78
N ASN A 44 0.02 -12.75 -6.75
CA ASN A 44 -0.27 -14.16 -6.48
C ASN A 44 0.95 -14.90 -5.90
N TYR A 45 2.16 -14.57 -6.36
CA TYR A 45 3.40 -15.15 -5.85
C TYR A 45 3.70 -14.71 -4.41
N LEU A 46 3.50 -13.43 -4.11
CA LEU A 46 3.72 -12.88 -2.77
C LEU A 46 2.62 -13.29 -1.79
N GLY A 47 1.40 -13.57 -2.28
CA GLY A 47 0.25 -13.88 -1.46
C GLY A 47 -0.02 -12.77 -0.43
N ASN A 48 -0.42 -13.16 0.78
CA ASN A 48 -0.64 -12.23 1.90
C ASN A 48 0.66 -11.98 2.69
N SER A 49 1.80 -11.91 2.02
CA SER A 49 3.07 -11.62 2.69
C SER A 49 2.99 -10.26 3.39
N PRO A 50 3.14 -10.19 4.72
CA PRO A 50 3.07 -8.93 5.45
C PRO A 50 4.30 -8.04 5.21
N TYR A 51 5.33 -8.56 4.52
CA TYR A 51 6.65 -7.94 4.42
C TYR A 51 6.76 -6.92 3.28
N PHE A 52 5.86 -6.98 2.29
CA PHE A 52 5.93 -6.15 1.10
C PHE A 52 4.58 -5.55 0.75
N LYS A 53 4.58 -4.25 0.45
CA LYS A 53 3.44 -3.58 -0.19
C LYS A 53 3.73 -3.39 -1.67
N VAL A 54 2.74 -3.68 -2.50
CA VAL A 54 2.87 -3.59 -3.96
C VAL A 54 1.85 -2.60 -4.49
N ILE A 55 2.34 -1.59 -5.21
CA ILE A 55 1.55 -0.56 -5.84
C ILE A 55 1.75 -0.66 -7.36
N TYR A 56 0.67 -0.51 -8.11
CA TYR A 56 0.68 -0.53 -9.56
C TYR A 56 -0.11 0.64 -10.12
N HIS A 57 0.51 1.38 -11.04
CA HIS A 57 -0.12 2.48 -11.74
C HIS A 57 0.36 2.56 -13.19
N GLN A 58 -0.52 2.19 -14.14
CA GLN A 58 -0.33 2.40 -15.58
C GLN A 58 1.04 1.98 -16.12
N GLY A 59 1.48 0.76 -15.79
CA GLY A 59 2.78 0.25 -16.24
C GLY A 59 3.93 0.45 -15.26
N ILE A 60 3.72 1.23 -14.19
CA ILE A 60 4.70 1.45 -13.14
C ILE A 60 4.36 0.55 -11.95
N LEU A 61 5.32 -0.27 -11.55
CA LEU A 61 5.27 -1.11 -10.36
C LEU A 61 6.17 -0.53 -9.29
N GLN A 62 5.63 -0.34 -8.09
CA GLN A 62 6.41 -0.04 -6.90
C GLN A 62 6.26 -1.18 -5.89
N ILE A 63 7.39 -1.61 -5.33
CA ILE A 63 7.45 -2.54 -4.21
C ILE A 63 8.10 -1.79 -3.05
N MET A 64 7.42 -1.80 -1.92
CA MET A 64 7.87 -1.19 -0.68
C MET A 64 8.08 -2.28 0.37
N SER A 65 9.20 -2.22 1.07
CA SER A 65 9.38 -2.91 2.34
C SER A 65 9.24 -1.88 3.46
N PRO A 66 8.15 -1.94 4.26
CA PRO A 66 7.93 -1.01 5.36
C PRO A 66 9.01 -1.17 6.45
N SER A 67 9.44 -0.04 6.99
CA SER A 67 10.30 0.01 8.17
C SER A 67 9.53 -0.25 9.47
N SER A 68 10.23 -0.53 10.57
CA SER A 68 9.57 -0.63 11.88
C SER A 68 8.90 0.69 12.28
N ARG A 69 9.50 1.83 11.95
CA ARG A 69 8.88 3.15 12.17
C ARG A 69 7.57 3.32 11.40
N HIS A 70 7.52 2.87 10.15
CA HIS A 70 6.28 2.85 9.36
C HIS A 70 5.19 2.02 10.04
N GLU A 71 5.52 0.80 10.45
CA GLU A 71 4.59 -0.11 11.10
C GLU A 71 4.04 0.46 12.43
N ILE A 72 4.90 1.13 13.21
CA ILE A 72 4.49 1.82 14.45
C ILE A 72 3.44 2.90 14.16
N TYR A 73 3.71 3.82 13.23
CA TYR A 73 2.76 4.90 12.92
C TYR A 73 1.48 4.35 12.32
N LYS A 74 1.56 3.38 11.41
CA LYS A 74 0.39 2.70 10.84
C LYS A 74 -0.50 2.15 11.95
N LYS A 75 0.09 1.45 12.93
CA LYS A 75 -0.65 0.87 14.06
C LYS A 75 -1.26 1.95 14.95
N MET A 76 -0.51 3.01 15.28
CA MET A 76 -0.99 4.10 16.13
C MET A 76 -2.17 4.85 15.49
N LEU A 77 -2.07 5.17 14.19
CA LEU A 77 -3.14 5.85 13.44
C LEU A 77 -4.39 4.99 13.36
N GLY A 78 -4.24 3.69 13.07
CA GLY A 78 -5.37 2.76 13.07
C GLY A 78 -6.07 2.71 14.42
N MET A 79 -5.30 2.58 15.52
CA MET A 79 -5.86 2.61 16.88
C MET A 79 -6.58 3.93 17.20
N LEU A 80 -6.04 5.07 16.77
CA LEU A 80 -6.65 6.37 17.01
C LEU A 80 -8.03 6.48 16.33
N VAL A 81 -8.10 6.13 15.05
CA VAL A 81 -9.34 6.19 14.26
C VAL A 81 -10.38 5.22 14.81
N GLU A 82 -9.97 3.98 15.08
CA GLU A 82 -10.86 2.94 15.61
C GLU A 82 -11.43 3.33 16.97
N ASN A 83 -10.58 3.81 17.89
CA ASN A 83 -11.03 4.27 19.21
C ASN A 83 -11.96 5.48 19.09
N TYR A 84 -11.64 6.46 18.23
CA TYR A 84 -12.54 7.60 18.00
C TYR A 84 -13.93 7.14 17.53
N CYS A 85 -13.98 6.24 16.55
CA CYS A 85 -15.26 5.72 16.07
C CYS A 85 -16.02 4.93 17.16
N LEU A 86 -15.33 4.15 17.98
CA LEU A 86 -15.93 3.43 19.11
C LEU A 86 -16.53 4.41 20.14
N GLU A 87 -15.76 5.40 20.58
CA GLU A 87 -16.19 6.39 21.57
C GLU A 87 -17.35 7.27 21.09
N THR A 88 -17.39 7.57 19.79
CA THR A 88 -18.44 8.39 19.18
C THR A 88 -19.64 7.59 18.65
N GLY A 89 -19.60 6.25 18.76
CA GLY A 89 -20.66 5.38 18.26
C GLY A 89 -20.76 5.34 16.72
N ILE A 90 -19.73 5.77 16.00
CA ILE A 90 -19.67 5.67 14.55
C ILE A 90 -19.39 4.21 14.18
N ARG A 91 -20.31 3.60 13.42
CA ARG A 91 -20.11 2.25 12.89
C ARG A 91 -19.03 2.28 11.80
N PHE A 92 -18.04 1.38 11.89
CA PHE A 92 -16.97 1.26 10.91
C PHE A 92 -16.60 -0.21 10.65
N TYR A 93 -15.91 -0.45 9.53
CA TYR A 93 -15.43 -1.76 9.12
C TYR A 93 -14.00 -1.64 8.57
N PRO A 94 -12.97 -2.14 9.29
CA PRO A 94 -11.58 -2.12 8.82
C PRO A 94 -11.35 -3.11 7.67
N LEU A 95 -10.50 -2.75 6.71
CA LEU A 95 -10.15 -3.54 5.53
C LEU A 95 -8.63 -3.65 5.30
N GLY A 96 -7.82 -3.54 6.36
CA GLY A 96 -6.35 -3.34 6.32
C GLY A 96 -5.45 -4.39 5.64
N SER A 97 -6.00 -5.37 4.93
CA SER A 97 -5.24 -6.29 4.05
C SER A 97 -5.90 -6.45 2.68
N THR A 98 -6.78 -5.51 2.31
CA THR A 98 -7.51 -5.55 1.04
C THR A 98 -6.73 -4.78 -0.02
N THR A 99 -6.24 -5.48 -1.03
CA THR A 99 -5.72 -4.83 -2.23
C THR A 99 -6.88 -4.26 -3.05
N LEU A 100 -6.94 -2.93 -3.18
CA LEU A 100 -7.86 -2.24 -4.08
C LEU A 100 -7.26 -2.24 -5.48
N LYS A 101 -7.97 -2.80 -6.47
CA LYS A 101 -7.43 -2.91 -7.83
C LYS A 101 -8.48 -2.88 -8.92
N SER A 102 -8.08 -2.40 -10.10
CA SER A 102 -8.90 -2.34 -11.31
C SER A 102 -8.01 -2.50 -12.54
N GLN A 103 -8.20 -3.62 -13.26
CA GLN A 103 -7.48 -3.90 -14.50
C GLN A 103 -7.83 -2.88 -15.59
N GLU A 104 -9.12 -2.53 -15.71
CA GLU A 104 -9.60 -1.52 -16.65
C GLU A 104 -8.88 -0.18 -16.47
N LYS A 105 -8.68 0.24 -15.20
CA LYS A 105 -8.02 1.49 -14.87
C LYS A 105 -6.50 1.37 -14.76
N LEU A 106 -5.96 0.16 -14.88
CA LEU A 106 -4.54 -0.19 -14.67
C LEU A 106 -4.00 0.39 -13.35
N LYS A 107 -4.76 0.16 -12.26
CA LYS A 107 -4.49 0.69 -10.92
C LYS A 107 -4.59 -0.41 -9.87
N GLY A 108 -3.68 -0.42 -8.91
CA GLY A 108 -3.67 -1.37 -7.81
C GLY A 108 -2.88 -0.85 -6.61
N ILE A 109 -3.43 -0.96 -5.41
CA ILE A 109 -2.80 -0.49 -4.18
C ILE A 109 -3.35 -1.23 -2.96
N GLU A 110 -2.49 -1.50 -1.99
CA GLU A 110 -2.89 -1.96 -0.66
C GLU A 110 -2.73 -0.79 0.33
N PRO A 111 -3.82 -0.26 0.91
CA PRO A 111 -3.75 0.82 1.89
C PRO A 111 -3.00 0.44 3.16
N ASP A 112 -2.39 1.39 3.87
CA ASP A 112 -1.84 1.12 5.22
C ASP A 112 -2.95 0.86 6.23
N GLN A 113 -3.97 1.71 6.21
CA GLN A 113 -5.26 1.45 6.86
C GLN A 113 -6.38 1.88 5.92
N CYS A 114 -7.53 1.22 6.01
CA CYS A 114 -8.74 1.70 5.34
C CYS A 114 -10.01 1.20 6.01
N TYR A 115 -11.06 2.01 5.90
CA TYR A 115 -12.31 1.83 6.64
C TYR A 115 -13.52 2.12 5.75
N CYS A 116 -14.53 1.25 5.83
CA CYS A 116 -15.88 1.62 5.41
C CYS A 116 -16.64 2.17 6.61
N ILE A 117 -17.28 3.33 6.44
CA ILE A 117 -18.04 4.02 7.49
C ILE A 117 -19.53 3.80 7.27
N GLY A 118 -20.25 3.47 8.35
CA GLY A 118 -21.68 3.18 8.37
C GLY A 118 -22.05 1.78 7.89
N SER A 119 -21.55 1.35 6.73
CA SER A 119 -21.87 0.04 6.11
C SER A 119 -20.66 -0.62 5.47
N LYS A 120 -20.68 -1.95 5.31
CA LYS A 120 -19.64 -2.69 4.57
C LYS A 120 -19.78 -2.41 3.07
N LYS A 121 -18.66 -2.10 2.41
CA LYS A 121 -18.57 -1.79 0.98
C LYS A 121 -17.32 -2.44 0.40
N ASN A 122 -17.25 -2.53 -0.92
CA ASN A 122 -16.05 -3.03 -1.62
C ASN A 122 -14.96 -1.94 -1.72
N ILE A 123 -15.37 -0.68 -1.83
CA ILE A 123 -14.47 0.47 -1.84
C ILE A 123 -14.60 1.17 -0.49
N PRO A 124 -13.50 1.36 0.26
CA PRO A 124 -13.54 2.04 1.54
C PRO A 124 -13.84 3.53 1.37
N ASP A 125 -14.42 4.12 2.42
CA ASP A 125 -14.69 5.56 2.45
C ASP A 125 -13.41 6.34 2.81
N LEU A 126 -12.60 5.76 3.70
CA LEU A 126 -11.33 6.34 4.18
C LEU A 126 -10.17 5.38 3.89
N ALA A 127 -9.09 5.90 3.31
CA ALA A 127 -7.78 5.28 3.29
C ALA A 127 -6.77 6.16 4.03
N ILE A 128 -5.77 5.54 4.66
CA ILE A 128 -4.68 6.22 5.36
C ILE A 128 -3.38 5.64 4.84
N GLU A 129 -2.42 6.51 4.52
CA GLU A 129 -1.08 6.17 4.07
C GLU A 129 -0.03 6.82 4.97
N VAL A 130 0.95 6.02 5.38
CA VAL A 130 2.12 6.46 6.15
C VAL A 130 3.29 6.66 5.18
N VAL A 131 3.78 7.90 5.08
CA VAL A 131 4.90 8.21 4.18
C VAL A 131 6.14 8.52 5.00
N ILE A 132 7.03 7.53 5.12
CA ILE A 132 8.34 7.70 5.75
C ILE A 132 9.40 8.10 4.73
N THR A 133 9.40 7.48 3.56
CA THR A 133 10.35 7.75 2.48
C THR A 133 9.63 8.41 1.29
N SER A 134 10.10 9.59 0.87
CA SER A 134 9.59 10.31 -0.30
C SER A 134 10.03 9.67 -1.63
N GLY A 135 9.37 10.04 -2.73
CA GLY A 135 9.78 9.66 -4.09
C GLY A 135 9.12 8.40 -4.65
N GLY A 136 8.05 7.93 -4.01
CA GLY A 136 7.18 6.88 -4.54
C GLY A 136 6.19 7.37 -5.60
N ILE A 137 5.39 6.43 -6.10
CA ILE A 137 4.26 6.68 -7.01
C ILE A 137 3.23 7.60 -6.32
N GLN A 138 2.58 8.47 -7.09
CA GLN A 138 1.50 9.33 -6.61
C GLN A 138 0.25 8.51 -6.23
N THR A 139 0.23 7.98 -5.00
CA THR A 139 -0.83 7.09 -4.51
C THR A 139 -2.21 7.74 -4.48
N LEU A 140 -2.28 9.07 -4.28
CA LEU A 140 -3.55 9.81 -4.32
C LEU A 140 -4.29 9.64 -5.66
N GLU A 141 -3.58 9.68 -6.79
CA GLU A 141 -4.18 9.48 -8.12
C GLU A 141 -4.73 8.06 -8.28
N ILE A 142 -4.10 7.08 -7.63
CA ILE A 142 -4.56 5.68 -7.62
C ILE A 142 -5.88 5.59 -6.86
N TYR A 143 -5.93 6.12 -5.63
CA TYR A 143 -7.14 6.14 -4.81
C TYR A 143 -8.31 6.85 -5.47
N GLN A 144 -8.09 8.04 -6.02
CA GLN A 144 -9.12 8.76 -6.78
C GLN A 144 -9.62 7.92 -7.96
N GLY A 145 -8.71 7.27 -8.68
CA GLY A 145 -9.07 6.36 -9.77
C GLY A 145 -9.89 5.17 -9.30
N LEU A 146 -9.62 4.64 -8.11
CA LEU A 146 -10.33 3.49 -7.54
C LEU A 146 -11.63 3.89 -6.82
N GLY A 147 -11.87 5.19 -6.61
CA GLY A 147 -13.12 5.72 -6.07
C GLY A 147 -13.17 5.83 -4.54
N VAL A 148 -12.01 5.86 -3.87
CA VAL A 148 -11.96 6.13 -2.42
C VAL A 148 -12.24 7.61 -2.19
N SER A 149 -13.21 7.91 -1.31
CA SER A 149 -13.70 9.28 -1.10
C SER A 149 -12.75 10.17 -0.29
N GLU A 150 -12.05 9.60 0.67
CA GLU A 150 -11.18 10.32 1.59
C GLU A 150 -9.84 9.59 1.77
N VAL A 151 -8.75 10.34 1.69
CA VAL A 151 -7.39 9.80 1.83
C VAL A 151 -6.60 10.70 2.76
N TRP A 152 -6.08 10.13 3.85
CA TRP A 152 -5.19 10.82 4.77
C TRP A 152 -3.76 10.38 4.57
N PHE A 153 -2.84 11.35 4.58
CA PHE A 153 -1.42 11.10 4.52
C PHE A 153 -0.78 11.55 5.83
N TRP A 154 -0.10 10.64 6.51
CA TRP A 154 0.78 10.98 7.63
C TRP A 154 2.19 11.17 7.08
N GLN A 155 2.72 12.39 7.13
CA GLN A 155 4.02 12.72 6.52
C GLN A 155 4.79 13.66 7.43
N ASN A 156 6.11 13.47 7.54
CA ASN A 156 6.98 14.33 8.36
C ASN A 156 6.60 14.40 9.86
N GLY A 157 5.81 13.44 10.35
CA GLY A 157 5.36 13.39 11.75
C GLY A 157 4.11 14.21 12.05
N GLU A 158 3.40 14.67 11.01
CA GLU A 158 2.15 15.45 11.10
C GLU A 158 1.13 14.98 10.04
#